data_AF-A0A351XN07-F1
#
_entry.id   AF-A0A351XN07-F1
#
_cell.length_a   1.000
_cell.length_b   1.000
_cell.length_c   1.000
_cell.angle_alpha   90.00
_cell.angle_beta   90.00
_cell.angle_gamma   90.00
#
_symmetry.space_group_name_H-M   'P 1'
#
loop_
_entity.id
_entity.type
_entity.pdbx_description
1 polymer ?
#
loop_
_entity_poly.entity_id
_entity_poly.type
_entity_poly.pdbx_seq_one_letter_code
_entity_poly.pdbx_strand_id
1 'polypeptide(L)'
;METRCINRVYSEDYQDYIVEYTGLPDFLESQYGDDCFQLVSYRFAVAYHYGREVQSGINSGVYIVPHCYGLMSSEQVLESAGIAKVQRQPVLQLYGNGIMVGFIDTGSGV
;
A
#
# COMPACT_ATOMS: atom_id res chain seq x y z
N MET A 1 -14.10 -7.67 -6.56
CA MET A 1 -13.30 -7.54 -5.34
C MET A 1 -14.05 -8.28 -4.25
N GLU A 2 -13.50 -9.36 -3.69
CA GLU A 2 -14.18 -10.08 -2.60
C GLU A 2 -14.41 -9.14 -1.41
N THR A 3 -15.61 -9.22 -0.80
CA THR A 3 -16.00 -8.42 0.36
C THR A 3 -15.04 -8.59 1.55
N ARG A 4 -14.34 -9.74 1.64
CA ARG A 4 -13.37 -10.05 2.69
C ARG A 4 -12.15 -9.13 2.65
N CYS A 5 -11.69 -8.71 1.47
CA CYS A 5 -10.49 -7.87 1.35
C CYS A 5 -10.73 -6.42 1.69
N ILE A 6 -11.90 -5.90 1.34
CA ILE A 6 -12.27 -4.51 1.59
C ILE A 6 -12.20 -4.19 3.08
N ASN A 7 -12.61 -5.12 3.94
CA ASN A 7 -12.61 -4.90 5.39
C ASN A 7 -11.21 -4.80 6.00
N ARG A 8 -10.18 -5.40 5.36
CA ARG A 8 -8.81 -5.35 5.87
C ARG A 8 -8.18 -3.98 5.70
N VAL A 9 -8.51 -3.29 4.61
CA VAL A 9 -8.07 -1.91 4.31
C VAL A 9 -8.49 -0.92 5.40
N TYR A 10 -9.64 -1.17 6.05
CA TYR A 10 -10.18 -0.30 7.10
C TYR A 10 -9.82 -0.76 8.52
N SER A 11 -9.12 -1.88 8.66
CA SER A 11 -8.89 -2.50 9.95
C SER A 11 -7.53 -2.11 10.52
N GLU A 12 -7.54 -1.60 11.76
CA GLU A 12 -6.33 -1.32 12.54
C GLU A 12 -5.63 -2.60 13.07
N ASP A 13 -6.19 -3.77 12.77
CA ASP A 13 -5.57 -5.06 13.10
C ASP A 13 -4.68 -5.60 11.97
N TYR A 14 -4.62 -4.89 10.84
CA TYR A 14 -3.77 -5.23 9.71
C TYR A 14 -2.75 -4.13 9.44
N GLN A 15 -1.60 -4.54 8.91
CA GLN A 15 -0.57 -3.67 8.36
C GLN A 15 -0.55 -3.81 6.85
N ASP A 16 -0.49 -2.67 6.17
CA ASP A 16 -0.46 -2.58 4.71
C ASP A 16 0.98 -2.51 4.21
N TYR A 17 1.40 -3.53 3.46
CA TYR A 17 2.72 -3.56 2.84
C TYR A 17 2.59 -3.40 1.33
N ILE A 18 3.28 -2.39 0.79
CA ILE A 18 3.50 -2.34 -0.66
C ILE A 18 4.65 -3.29 -0.97
N VAL A 19 4.35 -4.28 -1.81
CA VAL A 19 5.23 -5.40 -2.15
C VAL A 19 5.44 -5.48 -3.66
N GLU A 20 6.61 -5.96 -4.08
CA GLU A 20 6.86 -6.28 -5.48
C GLU A 20 6.40 -7.71 -5.79
N TYR A 21 5.64 -7.86 -6.87
CA TYR A 21 5.29 -9.16 -7.43
C TYR A 21 5.53 -9.09 -8.94
N THR A 22 6.34 -10.00 -9.48
CA THR A 22 6.83 -9.96 -10.87
C THR A 22 5.77 -10.38 -11.88
N GLY A 23 4.50 -9.97 -11.68
CA GLY A 23 3.37 -10.28 -12.56
C GLY A 23 2.82 -11.69 -12.41
N LEU A 24 3.23 -12.44 -11.38
CA LEU A 24 2.74 -13.78 -11.05
C LEU A 24 1.89 -13.71 -9.77
N PRO A 25 0.55 -13.60 -9.83
CA PRO A 25 -0.29 -13.45 -8.65
C PRO A 25 -0.15 -14.60 -7.64
N ASP A 26 0.05 -15.83 -8.09
CA ASP A 26 0.27 -17.01 -7.23
C ASP A 26 1.51 -16.84 -6.32
N PHE A 27 2.47 -15.99 -6.71
CA PHE A 27 3.60 -15.62 -5.86
C PHE A 27 3.14 -14.84 -4.61
N LEU A 28 2.13 -13.98 -4.73
CA LEU A 28 1.62 -13.21 -3.60
C LEU A 28 0.99 -14.12 -2.55
N GLU A 29 0.18 -15.08 -2.98
CA GLU A 29 -0.46 -16.05 -2.07
C GLU A 29 0.59 -16.91 -1.35
N SER A 30 1.59 -17.39 -2.10
CA SER A 30 2.64 -18.25 -1.53
C SER A 30 3.63 -17.52 -0.63
N GLN A 31 3.95 -16.25 -0.91
CA GLN A 31 4.90 -15.47 -0.09
C GLN A 31 4.25 -14.86 1.15
N TYR A 32 3.03 -14.33 1.01
CA TYR A 32 2.36 -13.60 2.07
C TYR A 32 1.33 -14.44 2.82
N GLY A 33 1.10 -15.69 2.36
CA GLY A 33 0.24 -16.66 3.03
C GLY A 33 -1.25 -16.30 2.96
N ASP A 34 -1.65 -15.46 2.00
CA ASP A 34 -2.98 -14.88 1.96
C ASP A 34 -3.47 -14.65 0.51
N ASP A 35 -4.75 -14.94 0.27
CA ASP A 35 -5.44 -14.73 -1.01
C ASP A 35 -5.87 -13.27 -1.21
N CYS A 36 -5.62 -12.43 -0.20
CA CYS A 36 -6.12 -11.08 -0.16
C CYS A 36 -5.01 -10.03 -0.39
N PHE A 37 -5.01 -9.45 -1.59
CA PHE A 37 -4.11 -8.38 -1.98
C PHE A 37 -4.78 -7.44 -2.99
N GLN A 38 -4.29 -6.19 -3.05
CA GLN A 38 -4.72 -5.22 -4.06
C GLN A 38 -3.60 -4.99 -5.07
N LEU A 39 -3.85 -5.29 -6.34
CA LEU A 39 -2.90 -4.98 -7.40
C LEU A 39 -2.84 -3.47 -7.63
N VAL A 40 -1.64 -2.90 -7.53
CA VAL A 40 -1.37 -1.48 -7.79
C VAL A 40 -0.90 -1.27 -9.23
N SER A 41 -0.05 -2.19 -9.73
CA SER A 41 0.44 -2.20 -11.11
C SER A 41 0.86 -3.62 -11.51
N TYR A 42 1.47 -3.79 -12.68
CA TYR A 42 2.05 -5.08 -13.09
C TYR A 42 3.22 -5.55 -12.21
N ARG A 43 3.77 -4.65 -11.38
CA ARG A 43 4.95 -4.90 -10.53
C ARG A 43 4.64 -4.80 -9.05
N PHE A 44 3.63 -4.04 -8.65
CA PHE A 44 3.36 -3.72 -7.24
C PHE A 44 1.97 -4.17 -6.82
N ALA A 45 1.88 -4.69 -5.60
CA ALA A 45 0.62 -4.98 -4.92
C ALA A 45 0.67 -4.44 -3.48
N VAL A 46 -0.51 -4.31 -2.86
CA VAL A 46 -0.65 -4.13 -1.41
C VAL A 46 -1.02 -5.48 -0.82
N ALA A 47 -0.19 -5.99 0.08
CA ALA A 47 -0.45 -7.18 0.87
C ALA A 47 -0.86 -6.79 2.29
N TYR A 48 -1.87 -7.46 2.84
CA TYR A 48 -2.41 -7.19 4.17
C TYR A 48 -1.89 -8.22 5.16
N HIS A 49 -1.09 -7.80 6.13
CA HIS A 49 -0.54 -8.68 7.15
C HIS A 49 -1.26 -8.48 8.49
N TYR A 50 -1.72 -9.56 9.13
CA TYR A 50 -2.40 -9.48 10.42
C TYR A 50 -1.44 -9.22 11.57
N GLY A 51 -1.83 -8.37 12.51
CA GLY A 51 -1.08 -8.03 13.71
C GLY A 51 -0.54 -6.60 13.68
N ARG A 52 -0.01 -6.14 14.81
CA ARG A 52 0.42 -4.74 15.03
C ARG A 52 1.94 -4.55 15.12
N GLU A 53 2.68 -5.64 15.21
CA GLU A 53 4.14 -5.59 15.26
C GLU A 53 4.70 -5.53 13.83
N VAL A 54 5.60 -4.57 13.59
CA VAL A 54 6.28 -4.44 12.30
C VAL A 54 7.07 -5.71 12.02
N GLN A 55 6.73 -6.38 10.93
CA GLN A 55 7.42 -7.59 10.50
C GLN A 55 8.59 -7.23 9.60
N SER A 56 9.80 -7.50 10.06
CA SER A 56 10.98 -7.36 9.22
C SER A 56 11.02 -8.49 8.18
N GLY A 57 11.51 -8.18 6.98
CA GLY A 57 11.69 -9.17 5.92
C GLY A 57 10.48 -9.44 5.02
N ILE A 58 9.30 -8.84 5.25
CA ILE A 58 8.17 -8.90 4.30
C ILE A 58 8.58 -8.32 2.93
N ASN A 59 9.40 -7.27 2.94
CA ASN A 59 10.05 -6.70 1.76
C ASN A 59 11.51 -7.14 1.69
N SER A 60 11.77 -8.45 1.61
CA SER A 60 13.12 -8.96 1.41
C SER A 60 13.55 -8.74 -0.05
N GLY A 61 14.30 -7.67 -0.32
CA GLY A 61 14.83 -7.40 -1.66
C GLY A 61 15.22 -5.94 -1.87
N VAL A 62 15.73 -5.65 -3.07
CA VAL A 62 15.96 -4.27 -3.51
C VAL A 62 14.61 -3.68 -3.93
N TYR A 63 14.00 -2.92 -3.03
CA TYR A 63 12.75 -2.22 -3.30
C TYR A 63 13.05 -0.93 -4.05
N ILE A 64 12.90 -0.93 -5.38
CA ILE A 64 13.17 0.26 -6.20
C ILE A 64 11.85 0.98 -6.43
N VAL A 65 11.50 1.89 -5.52
CA VAL A 65 10.47 2.88 -5.82
C VAL A 65 11.09 3.87 -6.80
N PRO A 66 10.60 3.97 -8.05
CA PRO A 66 11.12 4.98 -8.97
C PRO A 66 10.92 6.36 -8.34
N HIS A 67 11.93 7.22 -8.42
CA HIS A 67 11.83 8.57 -7.92
C HIS A 67 10.63 9.29 -8.57
N CYS A 68 9.68 9.71 -7.75
CA CYS A 68 8.51 10.47 -8.18
C CYS A 68 8.90 11.94 -8.43
N TYR A 69 9.58 12.23 -9.53
CA TYR A 69 9.88 13.61 -9.97
C TYR A 69 8.71 14.22 -10.77
N GLY A 70 7.49 14.13 -10.22
CA GLY A 70 6.34 14.88 -10.76
C GLY A 70 6.28 16.29 -10.19
N LEU A 71 5.57 17.20 -10.86
CA LEU A 71 5.09 18.42 -10.20
C LEU A 71 4.31 17.97 -8.96
N MET A 72 4.85 18.27 -7.77
CA MET A 72 4.27 17.86 -6.50
C MET A 72 2.78 18.20 -6.46
N SER A 73 1.96 17.19 -6.15
CA SER A 73 0.58 17.37 -5.67
C SER A 73 -0.33 18.27 -6.51
N SER A 74 -0.46 18.03 -7.82
CA SER A 74 -1.56 18.67 -8.55
C SER A 74 -2.89 18.01 -8.16
N GLU A 75 -3.95 18.82 -8.01
CA GLU A 75 -5.32 18.32 -7.79
C GLU A 75 -5.69 17.23 -8.81
N GLN A 76 -5.17 17.32 -10.03
CA GLN A 76 -5.37 16.32 -11.09
C GLN A 76 -4.88 14.92 -10.72
N VAL A 77 -3.75 14.80 -10.02
CA VAL A 77 -3.25 13.49 -9.53
C VAL A 77 -4.17 12.96 -8.43
N LEU A 78 -4.58 13.80 -7.49
CA LEU A 78 -5.47 13.40 -6.40
C LEU A 78 -6.87 12.99 -6.91
N GLU A 79 -7.36 13.68 -7.94
CA GLU A 79 -8.65 13.39 -8.58
C GLU A 79 -8.58 12.11 -9.42
N SER A 80 -7.53 11.94 -10.24
CA SER A 80 -7.35 10.74 -11.08
C SER A 80 -7.09 9.48 -10.25
N ALA A 81 -6.35 9.58 -9.14
CA ALA A 81 -6.16 8.49 -8.18
C ALA A 81 -7.38 8.24 -7.28
N GLY A 82 -8.42 9.08 -7.36
CA GLY A 82 -9.64 8.96 -6.55
C GLY A 82 -9.49 9.39 -5.08
N ILE A 83 -8.31 9.83 -4.65
CA ILE A 83 -8.02 10.31 -3.28
C ILE A 83 -8.97 11.45 -2.92
N ALA A 84 -9.14 12.42 -3.82
CA ALA A 84 -10.00 13.57 -3.57
C ALA A 84 -11.49 13.19 -3.43
N LYS A 85 -11.93 12.09 -4.05
CA LYS A 85 -13.31 11.60 -3.88
C LYS A 85 -13.51 11.00 -2.49
N VAL A 86 -12.53 10.24 -2.00
CA VAL A 86 -12.54 9.65 -0.65
C VAL A 86 -12.48 10.76 0.42
N GLN A 87 -11.58 11.72 0.27
CA GLN A 87 -11.43 12.85 1.20
C GLN A 87 -12.65 13.78 1.24
N ARG A 88 -13.41 13.88 0.14
CA ARG A 88 -14.67 14.65 0.07
C ARG A 88 -15.84 13.98 0.77
N GLN A 89 -15.74 12.71 1.18
CA GLN A 89 -16.76 12.03 1.97
C GLN A 89 -16.50 12.22 3.46
N PRO A 90 -17.23 13.12 4.16
CA PRO A 90 -16.92 13.47 5.55
C PRO A 90 -17.10 12.30 6.53
N VAL A 91 -17.92 11.32 6.18
CA VAL A 91 -18.17 10.13 7.01
C VAL A 91 -16.94 9.22 7.10
N LEU A 92 -16.07 9.21 6.09
CA LEU A 92 -14.91 8.31 6.06
C LEU A 92 -13.76 8.78 6.95
N GLN A 93 -13.58 10.09 7.12
CA GLN A 93 -12.53 10.70 7.97
C GLN A 93 -11.08 10.20 7.70
N LEU A 94 -10.81 9.68 6.50
CA LEU A 94 -9.51 9.12 6.11
C LEU A 94 -8.50 10.21 5.72
N TYR A 95 -7.94 10.89 6.72
CA TYR A 95 -6.94 11.96 6.53
C TYR A 95 -5.55 11.60 7.05
N GLY A 96 -5.36 10.38 7.57
CA GLY A 96 -4.09 9.93 8.16
C GLY A 96 -3.82 10.45 9.58
N ASN A 97 -4.82 11.04 10.25
CA ASN A 97 -4.67 11.49 11.63
C ASN A 97 -4.40 10.30 12.56
N GLY A 98 -3.29 10.34 13.29
CA GLY A 98 -2.87 9.26 14.19
C GLY A 98 -2.19 8.07 13.51
N ILE A 99 -1.97 8.12 12.19
CA ILE A 99 -1.32 7.05 11.43
C ILE A 99 0.19 7.34 11.29
N MET A 100 1.01 6.31 11.49
CA MET A 100 2.44 6.35 11.22
C MET A 100 2.73 5.74 9.85
N VAL A 101 3.37 6.49 8.95
CA VAL A 101 3.85 5.99 7.67
C VAL A 101 5.37 5.83 7.74
N GLY A 102 5.84 4.58 7.75
CA GLY A 102 7.26 4.24 7.78
C GLY A 102 7.82 4.03 6.38
N PHE A 103 8.93 4.69 6.06
CA PHE A 103 9.69 4.44 4.84
C PHE A 103 11.00 3.74 5.21
N ILE A 104 11.20 2.54 4.67
CA ILE A 104 12.47 1.80 4.78
C ILE A 104 13.16 1.93 3.42
N ASP A 105 13.98 2.95 3.31
CA ASP A 105 14.82 3.22 2.14
C ASP A 105 16.29 3.11 2.55
N THR A 106 17.15 2.78 1.59
CA THR A 106 18.60 2.89 1.71
C THR A 106 19.07 4.31 2.02
N GLY A 107 18.23 5.31 1.77
CA GLY A 107 18.56 6.71 2.01
C GLY A 107 19.72 7.11 1.12
N SER A 108 19.56 7.08 -0.20
CA SER A 108 20.50 7.78 -1.07
C SER A 108 20.26 9.29 -0.90
N GLY A 109 20.83 9.84 0.18
CA GLY A 109 21.01 11.27 0.35
C GLY A 109 22.12 11.75 -0.58
N VAL A 110 21.74 12.16 -1.79
CA VAL A 110 22.36 13.21 -2.61
C VAL A 110 21.36 13.68 -3.66
#